data_AF-A0A6B1DZ66-F1
#
_entry.id   AF-A0A6B1DZ66-F1
#
_cell.length_a   1.000
_cell.length_b   1.000
_cell.length_c   1.000
_cell.angle_alpha   90.00
_cell.angle_beta   90.00
_cell.angle_gamma   90.00
#
_symmetry.space_group_name_H-M   'P 1'
#
loop_
_entity.id
_entity.type
_entity.pdbx_description
1 polymer ?
#
loop_
_entity_poly.entity_id
_entity_poly.type
_entity_poly.pdbx_seq_one_letter_code
_entity_poly.pdbx_strand_id
1 'polypeptide(L)'
;MSERSNDDWLAALQDPVAQTAALGDLRARLQRSIYFYLSQDRSDLRGLAAQELTQMAEDLAQDATLRVMDNLHKFRGESRFTTWATKIAIRLAISDLRRARYKDFSLDQLTADGELLPSRARLTSSSSPSPERAAERDDVLQKIELALREALTERQYQALVAVALKGVPMDVLAQRMGSNRNALYKLIHDARRKLKAHLQEQGMSTDYMLSLFGE
;
A
#
# COMPACT_ATOMS: atom_id res chain seq x y z
N MET A 1 7.99 16.88 28.58
CA MET A 1 7.88 15.40 28.67
C MET A 1 9.26 14.89 28.99
N SER A 2 9.42 14.22 30.14
CA SER A 2 10.70 13.61 30.56
C SER A 2 11.22 12.68 29.44
N GLU A 3 12.49 12.83 29.05
CA GLU A 3 13.16 11.87 28.15
C GLU A 3 13.44 10.57 28.93
N ARG A 4 12.43 9.70 29.01
CA ARG A 4 12.63 8.31 29.45
C ARG A 4 13.65 7.62 28.54
N SER A 5 14.60 6.91 29.15
CA SER A 5 15.48 5.98 28.44
C SER A 5 14.68 4.78 27.90
N ASN A 6 15.34 3.92 27.12
CA ASN A 6 14.71 2.69 26.65
C ASN A 6 14.27 1.79 27.80
N ASP A 7 15.13 1.64 28.80
CA ASP A 7 14.87 0.76 29.95
C ASP A 7 13.74 1.33 30.83
N ASP A 8 13.69 2.66 31.01
CA ASP A 8 12.59 3.32 31.73
C ASP A 8 11.24 3.08 31.04
N TRP A 9 11.22 3.13 29.70
CA TRP A 9 10.01 2.83 28.93
C TRP A 9 9.57 1.38 29.12
N LEU A 10 10.50 0.43 29.00
CA LEU A 10 10.20 -0.99 29.13
C LEU A 10 9.71 -1.34 30.54
N ALA A 11 10.40 -0.85 31.57
CA ALA A 11 10.02 -1.07 32.97
C ALA A 11 8.64 -0.46 33.26
N ALA A 12 8.41 0.81 32.89
CA ALA A 12 7.15 1.48 33.17
C ALA A 12 5.97 0.87 32.41
N LEU A 13 6.16 0.35 31.19
CA LEU A 13 5.10 -0.32 30.43
C LEU A 13 4.76 -1.73 30.94
N GLN A 14 5.62 -2.33 31.76
CA GLN A 14 5.41 -3.65 32.35
C GLN A 14 4.96 -3.59 33.81
N ASP A 15 5.20 -2.49 34.50
CA ASP A 15 4.77 -2.27 35.89
C ASP A 15 3.26 -1.89 35.96
N PRO A 16 2.40 -2.68 36.64
CA PRO A 16 0.97 -2.37 36.76
C PRO A 16 0.65 -0.98 37.32
N VAL A 17 1.54 -0.42 38.16
CA VAL A 17 1.32 0.91 38.77
C VAL A 17 1.67 2.03 37.80
N ALA A 18 2.84 1.96 37.15
CA ALA A 18 3.30 2.98 36.21
C ALA A 18 2.71 2.84 34.78
N GLN A 19 2.19 1.67 34.41
CA GLN A 19 1.76 1.35 33.04
C GLN A 19 0.72 2.32 32.51
N THR A 20 -0.30 2.67 33.30
CA THR A 20 -1.35 3.60 32.86
C THR A 20 -0.77 4.97 32.46
N ALA A 21 0.15 5.51 33.27
CA ALA A 21 0.81 6.78 32.98
C ALA A 21 1.75 6.66 31.76
N ALA A 22 2.51 5.58 31.67
CA ALA A 22 3.39 5.31 30.54
C ALA A 22 2.61 5.18 29.22
N LEU A 23 1.48 4.49 29.21
CA LEU A 23 0.60 4.37 28.06
C LEU A 23 0.04 5.73 27.63
N GLY A 24 -0.34 6.58 28.59
CA GLY A 24 -0.79 7.95 28.33
C GLY A 24 0.29 8.79 27.63
N ASP A 25 1.52 8.75 28.14
CA ASP A 25 2.66 9.47 27.55
C ASP A 25 3.04 8.93 26.16
N LEU A 26 3.00 7.61 25.99
CA LEU A 26 3.25 6.96 24.71
C LEU A 26 2.20 7.41 23.69
N ARG A 27 0.91 7.29 24.03
CA ARG A 27 -0.20 7.71 23.16
C ARG A 27 -0.08 9.17 22.75
N ALA A 28 0.18 10.08 23.69
CA ALA A 28 0.37 11.50 23.40
C ALA A 28 1.58 11.76 22.47
N ARG A 29 2.64 10.96 22.57
CA ARG A 29 3.79 11.05 21.66
C ARG A 29 3.46 10.55 20.26
N LEU A 30 2.76 9.43 20.16
CA LEU A 30 2.35 8.84 18.89
C LEU A 30 1.34 9.73 18.17
N GLN A 31 0.35 10.27 18.89
CA GLN A 31 -0.63 11.22 18.36
C GLN A 31 0.04 12.43 17.71
N ARG A 32 0.99 13.08 18.39
CA ARG A 32 1.73 14.22 17.81
C ARG A 32 2.52 13.83 16.56
N SER A 33 3.14 12.65 16.56
CA SER A 33 3.92 12.16 15.42
C SER A 33 3.02 11.84 14.22
N ILE A 34 1.86 11.21 14.47
CA ILE A 34 0.86 10.90 13.44
C ILE A 34 0.25 12.20 12.90
N TYR A 35 -0.16 13.12 13.78
CA TYR A 35 -0.71 14.42 13.36
C TYR A 35 0.28 15.16 12.46
N PHE A 36 1.54 15.28 12.87
CA PHE A 36 2.58 15.89 12.04
C PHE A 36 2.69 15.19 10.67
N TYR A 37 2.70 13.85 10.67
CA TYR A 37 2.75 13.06 9.44
C TYR A 37 1.54 13.29 8.52
N LEU A 38 0.33 13.39 9.06
CA LEU A 38 -0.91 13.63 8.31
C LEU A 38 -1.01 15.07 7.81
N SER A 39 -0.50 16.03 8.59
CA SER A 39 -0.49 17.46 8.25
C SER A 39 0.56 17.84 7.20
N GLN A 40 1.56 16.98 6.99
CA GLN A 40 2.57 17.19 5.96
C GLN A 40 1.93 16.97 4.58
N ASP A 41 2.25 17.84 3.62
CA ASP A 41 1.51 18.04 2.37
C ASP A 41 1.24 16.73 1.57
N ARG A 42 0.08 16.12 1.83
CA ARG A 42 -0.40 14.90 1.17
C ARG A 42 -1.61 15.25 0.33
N SER A 43 -1.48 15.09 -0.99
CA SER A 43 -2.53 15.38 -1.98
C SER A 43 -3.91 14.85 -1.57
N ASP A 44 -3.92 13.69 -0.94
CA ASP A 44 -5.11 12.92 -0.55
C ASP A 44 -5.83 13.51 0.68
N LEU A 45 -5.17 14.40 1.42
CA LEU A 45 -5.64 14.98 2.70
C LEU A 45 -5.73 16.52 2.67
N ARG A 46 -5.38 17.16 1.55
CA ARG A 46 -5.36 18.63 1.39
C ARG A 46 -6.69 19.34 1.67
N GLY A 47 -7.81 18.60 1.65
CA GLY A 47 -9.14 19.14 1.90
C GLY A 47 -9.70 18.95 3.32
N LEU A 48 -9.01 18.23 4.19
CA LEU A 48 -9.51 17.95 5.55
C LEU A 48 -9.24 19.11 6.50
N ALA A 49 -10.20 19.38 7.39
CA ALA A 49 -10.03 20.37 8.45
C ALA A 49 -9.03 19.88 9.49
N ALA A 50 -8.34 20.82 10.16
CA ALA A 50 -7.38 20.50 11.22
C ALA A 50 -7.99 19.66 12.36
N GLN A 51 -9.28 19.85 12.64
CA GLN A 51 -10.02 19.06 13.63
C GLN A 51 -10.17 17.59 13.21
N GLU A 52 -10.44 17.32 11.93
CA GLU A 52 -10.53 15.96 11.39
C GLU A 52 -9.17 15.26 11.47
N LEU A 53 -8.09 15.95 11.08
CA LEU A 53 -6.73 15.43 11.20
C LEU A 53 -6.36 15.13 12.66
N THR A 54 -6.83 15.96 13.59
CA THR A 54 -6.63 15.76 15.03
C THR A 54 -7.34 14.50 15.51
N GLN A 55 -8.60 14.31 15.14
CA GLN A 55 -9.39 13.13 15.50
C GLN A 55 -8.76 11.85 14.92
N MET A 56 -8.39 11.88 13.63
CA MET A 56 -7.70 10.77 12.98
C MET A 56 -6.39 10.40 13.70
N ALA A 57 -5.61 11.41 14.10
CA ALA A 57 -4.36 11.18 14.81
C ALA A 57 -4.59 10.58 16.22
N GLU A 58 -5.67 10.96 16.90
CA GLU A 58 -6.05 10.39 18.19
C GLU A 58 -6.44 8.92 18.07
N ASP A 59 -7.34 8.60 17.14
CA ASP A 59 -7.83 7.24 16.91
C ASP A 59 -6.66 6.32 16.52
N LEU A 60 -5.83 6.74 15.57
CA LEU A 60 -4.66 5.98 15.13
C LEU A 60 -3.60 5.82 16.24
N ALA A 61 -3.48 6.79 17.16
CA ALA A 61 -2.55 6.69 18.28
C ALA A 61 -3.00 5.66 19.32
N GLN A 62 -4.31 5.50 19.53
CA GLN A 62 -4.86 4.45 20.39
C GLN A 62 -4.49 3.06 19.83
N ASP A 63 -4.80 2.81 18.56
CA ASP A 63 -4.46 1.56 17.88
C ASP A 63 -2.95 1.31 17.82
N ALA A 64 -2.15 2.34 17.57
CA ALA A 64 -0.70 2.22 17.54
C ALA A 64 -0.15 1.85 18.92
N THR A 65 -0.71 2.38 20.00
CA THR A 65 -0.32 2.07 21.38
C THR A 65 -0.57 0.60 21.69
N LEU A 66 -1.74 0.07 21.32
CA LEU A 66 -2.05 -1.36 21.46
C LEU A 66 -1.06 -2.24 20.67
N ARG A 67 -0.79 -1.89 19.41
CA ARG A 67 0.19 -2.63 18.59
C ARG A 67 1.61 -2.58 19.14
N VAL A 68 2.00 -1.46 19.74
CA VAL A 68 3.29 -1.33 20.42
C VAL A 68 3.35 -2.29 21.61
N MET A 69 2.30 -2.38 22.42
CA MET A 69 2.20 -3.33 23.53
C MET A 69 2.26 -4.78 23.06
N ASP A 70 1.48 -5.14 22.03
CA ASP A 70 1.47 -6.48 21.45
C ASP A 70 2.84 -6.92 20.92
N ASN A 71 3.66 -5.96 20.47
CA ASN A 71 4.97 -6.21 19.89
C ASN A 71 6.12 -5.78 20.81
N LEU A 72 5.85 -5.44 22.07
CA LEU A 72 6.86 -4.90 23.01
C LEU A 72 8.05 -5.85 23.16
N HIS A 73 7.77 -7.15 23.25
CA HIS A 73 8.77 -8.23 23.32
C HIS A 73 9.70 -8.33 22.09
N LYS A 74 9.35 -7.68 20.96
CA LYS A 74 10.17 -7.66 19.74
C LYS A 74 11.13 -6.48 19.70
N PHE A 75 11.04 -5.55 20.66
CA PHE A 75 11.96 -4.42 20.73
C PHE A 75 13.34 -4.90 21.21
N ARG A 76 14.38 -4.63 20.41
CA ARG A 76 15.75 -5.12 20.64
C ARG A 76 16.72 -4.09 21.22
N GLY A 77 16.26 -2.85 21.45
CA GLY A 77 17.14 -1.77 21.93
C GLY A 77 18.08 -1.16 20.89
N GLU A 78 18.07 -1.62 19.63
CA GLU A 78 18.93 -1.10 18.53
C GLU A 78 18.63 0.36 18.14
N SER A 79 17.55 0.93 18.64
CA SER A 79 17.18 2.35 18.48
C SER A 79 16.55 2.89 19.76
N ARG A 80 16.29 4.21 19.82
CA ARG A 80 15.38 4.74 20.87
C ARG A 80 14.02 4.03 20.76
N PHE A 81 13.44 3.65 21.89
CA PHE A 81 12.11 3.02 21.98
C PHE A 81 11.06 3.87 21.28
N THR A 82 11.10 5.18 21.52
CA THR A 82 10.19 6.15 20.92
C THR A 82 10.29 6.18 19.39
N THR A 83 11.49 6.02 18.82
CA THR A 83 11.68 5.91 17.36
C THR A 83 11.04 4.63 16.82
N TRP A 84 11.25 3.51 17.49
CA TRP A 84 10.66 2.22 17.10
C TRP A 84 9.12 2.25 17.17
N ALA A 85 8.57 2.79 18.26
CA ALA A 85 7.12 2.95 18.43
C ALA A 85 6.52 3.93 17.39
N THR A 86 7.17 5.07 17.14
CA THR A 86 6.74 6.00 16.08
C THR A 86 6.73 5.33 14.71
N LYS A 87 7.70 4.46 14.39
CA LYS A 87 7.71 3.71 13.12
C LYS A 87 6.49 2.79 12.98
N ILE A 88 6.06 2.14 14.06
CA ILE A 88 4.84 1.33 14.07
C ILE A 88 3.61 2.22 13.82
N ALA A 89 3.51 3.34 14.53
CA ALA A 89 2.41 4.30 14.41
C ALA A 89 2.29 4.88 12.99
N ILE A 90 3.39 5.32 12.39
CA ILE A 90 3.38 5.88 11.03
C ILE A 90 3.01 4.80 9.99
N ARG A 91 3.48 3.56 10.14
CA ARG A 91 3.09 2.45 9.25
C ARG A 91 1.60 2.14 9.35
N LEU A 92 1.03 2.23 10.55
CA LEU A 92 -0.40 2.10 10.76
C LEU A 92 -1.16 3.23 10.04
N ALA A 93 -0.78 4.49 10.28
CA ALA A 93 -1.40 5.65 9.62
C ALA A 93 -1.33 5.57 8.09
N ILE A 94 -0.19 5.16 7.51
CA ILE A 94 -0.05 4.92 6.06
C ILE A 94 -1.04 3.87 5.57
N SER A 95 -1.12 2.76 6.28
CA SER A 95 -1.97 1.64 5.88
C SER A 95 -3.44 2.03 5.95
N ASP A 96 -3.81 2.78 6.98
CA ASP A 96 -5.18 3.24 7.18
C ASP A 96 -5.60 4.28 6.14
N LEU A 97 -4.77 5.31 5.92
CA LEU A 97 -5.00 6.30 4.87
C LEU A 97 -5.16 5.66 3.49
N ARG A 98 -4.32 4.66 3.20
CA ARG A 98 -4.42 3.90 1.95
C ARG A 98 -5.77 3.18 1.88
N ARG A 99 -6.22 2.53 2.94
CA ARG A 99 -7.53 1.86 2.95
C ARG A 99 -8.68 2.83 2.78
N ALA A 100 -8.67 3.95 3.50
CA ALA A 100 -9.71 4.99 3.42
C ALA A 100 -9.88 5.51 1.98
N ARG A 101 -8.77 5.72 1.25
CA ARG A 101 -8.79 6.12 -0.16
C ARG A 101 -9.50 5.13 -1.09
N TYR A 102 -9.47 3.84 -0.77
CA TYR A 102 -10.17 2.80 -1.54
C TYR A 102 -11.47 2.35 -0.88
N LYS A 103 -12.00 3.11 0.09
CA LYS A 103 -13.24 2.77 0.76
C LYS A 103 -14.40 2.69 -0.22
N ASP A 104 -14.47 3.58 -1.21
CA ASP A 104 -15.53 3.59 -2.23
C ASP A 104 -15.11 2.92 -3.55
N PHE A 105 -14.02 2.15 -3.53
CA PHE A 105 -13.56 1.42 -4.70
C PHE A 105 -14.58 0.37 -5.15
N SER A 106 -15.06 0.48 -6.39
CA SER A 106 -15.95 -0.49 -7.02
C SER A 106 -15.17 -1.41 -7.97
N LEU A 107 -15.43 -2.72 -7.87
CA LEU A 107 -14.88 -3.71 -8.80
C LEU A 107 -15.51 -3.57 -10.19
N ASP A 108 -16.76 -3.13 -10.28
CA ASP A 108 -17.49 -3.01 -11.55
C ASP A 108 -16.86 -1.94 -12.46
N GLN A 109 -16.20 -0.93 -11.88
CA GLN A 109 -15.42 0.06 -12.64
C GLN A 109 -14.17 -0.54 -13.30
N LEU A 110 -13.62 -1.64 -12.78
CA LEU A 110 -12.49 -2.31 -13.42
C LEU A 110 -12.88 -3.06 -14.70
N THR A 111 -14.16 -3.42 -14.82
CA THR A 111 -14.69 -4.20 -15.93
C THR A 111 -15.47 -3.35 -16.93
N ALA A 112 -16.13 -2.30 -16.46
CA ALA A 112 -17.05 -1.48 -17.26
C ALA A 112 -16.34 -0.44 -18.14
N ASP A 113 -15.19 0.10 -17.73
CA ASP A 113 -14.58 1.24 -18.43
C ASP A 113 -13.80 0.87 -19.71
N GLY A 114 -13.60 -0.41 -20.02
CA GLY A 114 -12.97 -0.84 -21.28
C GLY A 114 -11.50 -0.42 -21.49
N GLU A 115 -10.99 0.56 -20.73
CA GLU A 115 -9.58 0.93 -20.62
C GLU A 115 -8.87 -0.07 -19.72
N LEU A 116 -8.38 -1.13 -20.35
CA LEU A 116 -7.67 -2.25 -19.73
C LEU A 116 -6.38 -1.83 -18.97
N LEU A 117 -5.87 -0.65 -19.28
CA LEU A 117 -4.60 -0.08 -18.82
C LEU A 117 -4.77 1.44 -18.67
N PRO A 118 -3.92 2.13 -17.88
CA PRO A 118 -3.83 3.58 -17.93
C PRO A 118 -3.76 4.03 -19.40
N SER A 119 -4.55 5.04 -19.77
CA SER A 119 -4.70 5.48 -21.16
C SER A 119 -3.37 5.41 -21.91
N ARG A 120 -3.30 4.68 -23.04
CA ARG A 120 -2.05 4.35 -23.77
C ARG A 120 -1.13 5.54 -23.94
N ALA A 121 -1.71 6.73 -24.19
CA ALA A 121 -1.02 8.01 -24.25
C ALA A 121 -0.11 8.30 -23.04
N ARG A 122 -0.48 7.91 -21.82
CA ARG A 122 0.33 8.09 -20.61
C ARG A 122 1.50 7.12 -20.52
N LEU A 123 1.32 5.88 -21.00
CA LEU A 123 2.37 4.85 -20.99
C LEU A 123 3.40 5.06 -22.09
N THR A 124 3.04 5.80 -23.14
CA THR A 124 3.92 6.13 -24.28
C THR A 124 4.49 7.55 -24.20
N SER A 125 3.90 8.44 -23.40
CA SER A 125 4.35 9.84 -23.22
C SER A 125 5.66 10.02 -22.46
N SER A 126 6.23 8.96 -21.88
CA SER A 126 7.60 9.01 -21.38
C SER A 126 8.53 9.15 -22.58
N SER A 127 8.98 10.39 -22.84
CA SER A 127 9.99 10.83 -23.82
C SER A 127 10.72 9.68 -24.52
N SER A 128 10.07 9.06 -25.50
CA SER A 128 10.73 8.00 -26.27
C SER A 128 11.68 8.69 -27.25
N PRO A 129 12.98 8.37 -27.26
CA PRO A 129 13.96 9.10 -28.05
C PRO A 129 13.80 8.93 -29.57
N SER A 130 12.99 7.98 -30.05
CA SER A 130 12.69 7.82 -31.48
C SER A 130 11.26 7.32 -31.78
N PRO A 131 10.68 7.67 -32.96
CA PRO A 131 9.38 7.19 -33.42
C PRO A 131 9.28 5.66 -33.53
N GLU A 132 10.36 4.99 -33.91
CA GLU A 132 10.41 3.54 -34.06
C GLU A 132 10.23 2.83 -32.72
N ARG A 133 10.90 3.32 -31.67
CA ARG A 133 10.77 2.76 -30.32
C ARG A 133 9.38 3.01 -29.73
N ALA A 134 8.75 4.14 -30.08
CA ALA A 134 7.37 4.43 -29.69
C ALA A 134 6.38 3.44 -30.35
N ALA A 135 6.53 3.17 -31.65
CA ALA A 135 5.71 2.18 -32.36
C ALA A 135 5.90 0.76 -31.82
N GLU A 136 7.15 0.38 -31.49
CA GLU A 136 7.46 -0.91 -30.87
C GLU A 136 6.84 -1.04 -29.46
N ARG A 137 6.90 0.01 -28.64
CA ARG A 137 6.20 0.08 -27.34
C ARG A 137 4.69 -0.11 -27.50
N ASP A 138 4.08 0.53 -28.50
CA ASP A 138 2.65 0.41 -28.78
C ASP A 138 2.23 -1.01 -29.18
N ASP A 139 3.02 -1.68 -30.02
CA ASP A 139 2.76 -3.07 -30.43
C ASP A 139 2.86 -4.03 -29.23
N VAL A 140 3.87 -3.85 -28.38
CA VAL A 140 4.02 -4.68 -27.16
C VAL A 140 2.89 -4.42 -26.17
N LEU A 141 2.47 -3.16 -25.98
CA LEU A 141 1.31 -2.83 -25.13
C LEU A 141 0.03 -3.48 -25.65
N GLN A 142 -0.20 -3.51 -26.97
CA GLN A 142 -1.34 -4.21 -27.58
C GLN A 142 -1.34 -5.70 -27.25
N LYS A 143 -0.19 -6.34 -27.34
CA LYS A 143 -0.07 -7.77 -27.03
C LYS A 143 -0.26 -8.05 -25.54
N ILE A 144 0.20 -7.17 -24.66
CA ILE A 144 -0.06 -7.26 -23.21
C ILE A 144 -1.55 -7.11 -22.91
N GLU A 145 -2.23 -6.13 -23.53
CA GLU A 145 -3.68 -5.95 -23.41
C GLU A 145 -4.46 -7.19 -23.84
N LEU A 146 -4.07 -7.79 -24.97
CA LEU A 146 -4.68 -9.02 -25.47
C LEU A 146 -4.43 -10.19 -24.51
N ALA A 147 -3.19 -10.37 -24.06
CA ALA A 147 -2.82 -11.44 -23.12
C ALA A 147 -3.57 -11.32 -21.78
N LEU A 148 -3.82 -10.10 -21.30
CA LEU A 148 -4.62 -9.86 -20.09
C LEU A 148 -6.08 -10.33 -20.27
N ARG A 149 -6.66 -10.18 -21.46
CA ARG A 149 -8.03 -10.62 -21.78
C ARG A 149 -8.12 -12.12 -22.03
N GLU A 150 -7.15 -12.70 -22.74
CA GLU A 150 -7.23 -14.10 -23.20
C GLU A 150 -6.69 -15.10 -22.18
N ALA A 151 -5.62 -14.75 -21.45
CA ALA A 151 -4.95 -15.71 -20.56
C ALA A 151 -5.58 -15.78 -19.15
N LEU A 152 -6.33 -14.75 -18.74
CA LEU A 152 -6.82 -14.61 -17.38
C LEU A 152 -8.34 -14.78 -17.29
N THR A 153 -8.79 -15.44 -16.22
CA THR A 153 -10.22 -15.36 -15.85
C THR A 153 -10.55 -13.95 -15.39
N GLU A 154 -11.81 -13.54 -15.49
CA GLU A 154 -12.31 -12.25 -15.00
C GLU A 154 -11.84 -11.94 -13.57
N ARG A 155 -11.96 -12.92 -12.67
CA ARG A 155 -11.54 -12.78 -11.28
C ARG A 155 -10.02 -12.57 -11.12
N GLN A 156 -9.21 -13.24 -11.95
CA GLN A 156 -7.75 -13.06 -11.97
C GLN A 156 -7.36 -11.69 -12.52
N TYR A 157 -8.03 -11.25 -13.59
CA TYR A 157 -7.84 -9.96 -14.20
C TYR A 157 -8.15 -8.83 -13.21
N GLN A 158 -9.34 -8.82 -12.61
CA GLN A 158 -9.73 -7.84 -11.60
C GLN A 158 -8.72 -7.75 -10.46
N ALA A 159 -8.29 -8.90 -9.94
CA ALA A 159 -7.34 -8.94 -8.84
C ALA A 159 -5.97 -8.37 -9.22
N LEU A 160 -5.47 -8.73 -10.41
CA LEU A 160 -4.18 -8.26 -10.91
C LEU A 160 -4.20 -6.76 -11.19
N VAL A 161 -5.22 -6.26 -11.90
CA VAL A 161 -5.36 -4.84 -12.25
C VAL A 161 -5.54 -3.98 -10.99
N ALA A 162 -6.41 -4.39 -10.08
CA ALA A 162 -6.65 -3.67 -8.83
C ALA A 162 -5.35 -3.46 -8.04
N VAL A 163 -4.52 -4.50 -7.91
CA VAL A 163 -3.28 -4.43 -7.12
C VAL A 163 -2.14 -3.79 -7.90
N ALA A 164 -1.89 -4.23 -9.13
CA ALA A 164 -0.69 -3.84 -9.88
C ALA A 164 -0.82 -2.45 -10.53
N LEU A 165 -2.01 -2.09 -11.01
CA LEU A 165 -2.23 -0.84 -11.74
C LEU A 165 -2.92 0.22 -10.88
N LYS A 166 -3.93 -0.17 -10.11
CA LYS A 166 -4.70 0.78 -9.29
C LYS A 166 -4.17 0.93 -7.86
N GLY A 167 -3.21 0.10 -7.43
CA GLY A 167 -2.58 0.18 -6.11
C GLY A 167 -3.49 -0.18 -4.92
N VAL A 168 -4.60 -0.88 -5.19
CA VAL A 168 -5.60 -1.25 -4.18
C VAL A 168 -4.95 -2.16 -3.13
N PRO A 169 -5.09 -1.87 -1.83
CA PRO A 169 -4.61 -2.73 -0.76
C PRO A 169 -5.23 -4.14 -0.82
N MET A 170 -4.41 -5.17 -0.60
CA MET A 170 -4.82 -6.57 -0.63
C MET A 170 -5.97 -6.91 0.33
N ASP A 171 -6.04 -6.26 1.49
CA ASP A 171 -7.12 -6.44 2.46
C ASP A 171 -8.45 -5.84 1.98
N VAL A 172 -8.43 -4.63 1.44
CA VAL A 172 -9.63 -4.00 0.83
C VAL A 172 -10.13 -4.86 -0.31
N LEU A 173 -9.23 -5.30 -1.19
CA LEU A 173 -9.59 -6.14 -2.31
C LEU A 173 -10.11 -7.51 -1.87
N ALA A 174 -9.52 -8.12 -0.85
CA ALA A 174 -10.00 -9.39 -0.31
C ALA A 174 -11.44 -9.26 0.20
N GLN A 175 -11.76 -8.20 0.95
CA GLN A 175 -13.13 -7.93 1.41
C GLN A 175 -14.08 -7.72 0.22
N ARG A 176 -13.71 -6.89 -0.76
CA ARG A 176 -14.53 -6.59 -1.94
C ARG A 176 -14.82 -7.83 -2.79
N MET A 177 -13.85 -8.73 -2.93
CA MET A 177 -14.00 -9.96 -3.69
C MET A 177 -14.64 -11.11 -2.89
N GLY A 178 -14.99 -10.90 -1.61
CA GLY A 178 -15.51 -11.96 -0.73
C GLY A 178 -14.50 -13.10 -0.51
N SER A 179 -13.23 -12.75 -0.30
CA SER A 179 -12.10 -13.67 -0.19
C SER A 179 -11.21 -13.32 1.02
N ASN A 180 -10.09 -14.02 1.18
CA ASN A 180 -9.07 -13.70 2.17
C ASN A 180 -7.72 -13.42 1.50
N ARG A 181 -6.78 -12.82 2.25
CA ARG A 181 -5.45 -12.42 1.73
C ARG A 181 -4.71 -13.59 1.10
N ASN A 182 -4.70 -14.76 1.73
CA ASN A 182 -3.93 -15.92 1.26
C ASN A 182 -4.46 -16.43 -0.08
N ALA A 183 -5.77 -16.53 -0.22
CA ALA A 183 -6.42 -16.90 -1.48
C ALA A 183 -6.14 -15.85 -2.58
N LEU A 184 -6.22 -14.57 -2.24
CA LEU A 184 -5.93 -13.48 -3.18
C LEU A 184 -4.46 -13.45 -3.61
N TYR A 185 -3.51 -13.73 -2.70
CA TYR A 185 -2.09 -13.88 -3.05
C TYR A 185 -1.88 -15.00 -4.07
N LYS A 186 -2.47 -16.18 -3.82
CA LYS A 186 -2.40 -17.30 -4.78
C LYS A 186 -3.02 -16.92 -6.12
N LEU A 187 -4.20 -16.29 -6.11
CA LEU A 187 -4.90 -15.86 -7.32
C LEU A 187 -4.04 -14.93 -8.19
N ILE A 188 -3.41 -13.91 -7.58
CA ILE A 188 -2.55 -12.96 -8.29
C ILE A 188 -1.27 -13.64 -8.78
N HIS A 189 -0.68 -14.50 -7.96
CA HIS A 189 0.51 -15.26 -8.35
C HIS A 189 0.23 -16.13 -9.58
N ASP A 190 -0.88 -16.84 -9.59
CA ASP A 190 -1.28 -17.70 -10.70
C ASP A 190 -1.62 -16.87 -11.95
N ALA A 191 -2.25 -15.70 -11.77
CA ALA A 191 -2.48 -14.75 -12.86
C ALA A 191 -1.16 -14.29 -13.50
N ARG A 192 -0.16 -13.90 -12.70
CA ARG A 192 1.17 -13.50 -13.20
C ARG A 192 1.85 -14.63 -13.96
N ARG A 193 1.76 -15.87 -13.46
CA ARG A 193 2.36 -17.04 -14.12
C ARG A 193 1.71 -17.31 -15.48
N LYS A 194 0.37 -17.29 -15.55
CA LYS A 194 -0.37 -17.47 -16.81
C LYS A 194 -0.03 -16.38 -17.83
N LEU A 195 -0.04 -15.11 -17.38
CA LEU A 195 0.30 -13.98 -18.25
C LEU A 195 1.72 -14.10 -18.79
N LYS A 196 2.69 -14.45 -17.94
CA LYS A 196 4.08 -14.67 -18.36
C LYS A 196 4.18 -15.78 -19.40
N ALA A 197 3.55 -16.93 -19.16
CA ALA A 197 3.60 -18.07 -20.09
C ALA A 197 3.00 -17.69 -21.45
N HIS A 198 1.83 -17.04 -21.46
CA HIS A 198 1.15 -16.63 -22.68
C HIS A 198 1.96 -15.59 -23.49
N LEU A 199 2.58 -14.62 -22.83
CA LEU A 199 3.46 -13.64 -23.50
C LEU A 199 4.72 -14.31 -24.09
N GLN A 200 5.29 -15.30 -23.40
CA GLN A 200 6.45 -16.06 -23.89
C GLN A 200 6.11 -16.92 -25.12
N GLU A 201 4.91 -17.52 -25.16
CA GLU A 201 4.41 -18.26 -26.33
C GLU A 201 4.27 -17.36 -27.56
N GLN A 202 3.95 -16.08 -27.36
CA GLN A 202 3.92 -15.05 -28.41
C GLN A 202 5.30 -14.46 -28.74
N GLY A 203 6.39 -15.05 -28.23
CA GLY A 203 7.77 -14.61 -28.50
C GLY A 203 8.23 -13.39 -27.70
N MET A 204 7.44 -12.92 -26.73
CA MET A 204 7.82 -11.80 -25.87
C MET A 204 8.53 -12.31 -24.61
N SER A 205 9.86 -12.18 -24.60
CA SER A 205 10.64 -12.47 -23.39
C SER A 205 10.45 -11.37 -22.34
N THR A 206 10.55 -11.74 -21.06
CA THR A 206 10.46 -10.76 -19.96
C THR A 206 11.58 -9.72 -20.03
N ASP A 207 12.79 -10.13 -20.39
CA ASP A 207 13.95 -9.24 -20.49
C ASP A 207 13.78 -8.22 -21.62
N TYR A 208 13.24 -8.66 -22.77
CA TYR A 208 12.91 -7.76 -23.88
C TYR A 208 11.90 -6.69 -23.45
N MET A 209 10.78 -7.09 -22.86
CA MET A 209 9.77 -6.14 -22.37
C MET A 209 10.35 -5.17 -21.34
N LEU A 210 11.15 -5.64 -20.37
CA LEU A 210 11.78 -4.78 -19.38
C LEU A 210 12.77 -3.79 -20.00
N SER A 211 13.53 -4.19 -21.02
CA SER A 211 14.43 -3.28 -21.75
C SER A 211 13.66 -2.20 -22.53
N LEU A 212 12.51 -2.56 -23.09
CA LEU A 212 11.70 -1.66 -23.88
C LEU A 212 11.05 -0.57 -23.01
N PHE A 213 10.60 -0.91 -21.79
CA PHE A 213 9.95 0.02 -20.84
C PHE A 213 10.87 0.56 -19.73
N GLY A 214 12.13 0.13 -19.66
CA GLY A 214 13.06 0.44 -18.57
C GLY A 214 13.84 1.75 -18.69
N GLU A 215 13.63 2.51 -19.77
CA GLU A 215 14.20 3.85 -20.02
C GLU A 215 13.13 4.94 -19.94
#